data_AF-A0A948SVB1-F1
#
_entry.id   AF-A0A948SVB1-F1
#
_cell.length_a   1.000
_cell.length_b   1.000
_cell.length_c   1.000
_cell.angle_alpha   90.00
_cell.angle_beta   90.00
_cell.angle_gamma   90.00
#
_symmetry.space_group_name_H-M   'P 1'
#
loop_
_entity.id
_entity.type
_entity.pdbx_description
1 polymer ?
#
loop_
_entity_poly.entity_id
_entity_poly.type
_entity_poly.pdbx_seq_one_letter_code
_entity_poly.pdbx_strand_id
1 'polypeptide(L)'
;FETNAIAFSHHLEYWEKSEVLQRPTRSWELIQLGNSGPPIETEAGWLVLTHGVGPMRTYTLSAMLLDRNDPMRVISILDEPLLSPTPEQRNGYVPNVVYSCGSLKAGNNLMIPFGISDQSIGVAVAQIDDLLTMLTDRGARQQAPPRKWTK
;
A
#
# COMPACT_ATOMS: atom_id res chain seq x y z
N PHE A 1 -7.85 8.78 -14.66
CA PHE A 1 -7.39 8.50 -13.29
C PHE A 1 -7.03 7.03 -13.23
N GLU A 2 -5.83 6.71 -12.75
CA GLU A 2 -5.41 5.32 -12.59
C GLU A 2 -6.18 4.65 -11.43
N THR A 3 -6.34 3.34 -11.53
CA THR A 3 -7.14 2.53 -10.60
C THR A 3 -6.44 1.21 -10.33
N ASN A 4 -6.61 0.64 -9.14
CA ASN A 4 -6.24 -0.75 -8.90
C ASN A 4 -7.40 -1.60 -9.39
N ALA A 5 -7.07 -2.58 -10.24
CA ALA A 5 -8.02 -3.51 -10.80
C ALA A 5 -7.55 -4.95 -10.58
N ILE A 6 -8.50 -5.86 -10.55
CA ILE A 6 -8.27 -7.29 -10.49
C ILE A 6 -8.75 -7.93 -11.80
N ALA A 7 -8.03 -8.92 -12.28
CA ALA A 7 -8.47 -9.77 -13.37
C ALA A 7 -8.34 -11.22 -12.92
N PHE A 8 -9.10 -12.11 -13.54
CA PHE A 8 -9.06 -13.54 -13.27
C PHE A 8 -8.70 -14.28 -14.54
N SER A 9 -7.98 -15.38 -14.39
CA SER A 9 -7.67 -16.25 -15.52
C SER A 9 -7.43 -17.69 -15.07
N HIS A 10 -7.75 -18.63 -15.97
CA HIS A 10 -7.34 -20.02 -15.88
C HIS A 10 -6.00 -20.30 -16.62
N HIS A 11 -5.48 -19.31 -17.36
CA HIS A 11 -4.24 -19.40 -18.14
C HIS A 11 -3.41 -18.12 -17.97
N LEU A 12 -2.14 -18.25 -17.56
CA LEU A 12 -1.29 -17.09 -17.23
C LEU A 12 -1.07 -16.10 -18.39
N GLU A 13 -1.33 -16.51 -19.62
CA GLU A 13 -1.14 -15.70 -20.84
C GLU A 13 -2.37 -14.86 -21.22
N TYR A 14 -3.57 -15.22 -20.72
CA TYR A 14 -4.82 -14.64 -21.19
C TYR A 14 -5.58 -13.99 -20.04
N TRP A 15 -5.73 -12.67 -20.06
CA TRP A 15 -6.47 -11.90 -19.06
C TRP A 15 -7.48 -11.00 -19.77
N GLU A 16 -8.73 -11.44 -19.86
CA GLU A 16 -9.71 -10.80 -20.75
C GLU A 16 -10.34 -9.55 -20.17
N LYS A 17 -10.77 -9.62 -18.91
CA LYS A 17 -11.53 -8.56 -18.25
C LYS A 17 -10.94 -8.27 -16.88
N SER A 18 -10.77 -6.99 -16.61
CA SER A 18 -10.45 -6.48 -15.28
C SER A 18 -11.64 -5.76 -14.65
N GLU A 19 -11.71 -5.82 -13.33
CA GLU A 19 -12.71 -5.17 -12.51
C GLU A 19 -12.01 -4.23 -11.53
N VAL A 20 -12.55 -3.02 -11.38
CA VAL A 20 -11.93 -1.98 -10.57
C VAL A 20 -12.15 -2.27 -9.08
N LEU A 21 -11.06 -2.43 -8.33
CA LEU A 21 -11.06 -2.59 -6.87
C LEU A 21 -11.03 -1.24 -6.15
N GLN A 22 -10.18 -0.32 -6.59
CA GLN A 22 -9.94 0.96 -5.92
C GLN A 22 -9.91 2.10 -6.93
N ARG A 23 -10.62 3.17 -6.61
CA ARG A 23 -10.51 4.48 -7.26
C ARG A 23 -9.92 5.49 -6.28
N PRO A 24 -9.32 6.58 -6.76
CA PRO A 24 -8.81 7.62 -5.89
C PRO A 24 -9.95 8.25 -5.08
N THR A 25 -9.80 8.29 -3.76
CA THR A 25 -10.77 8.91 -2.84
C THR A 25 -10.11 9.85 -1.82
N ARG A 26 -8.78 9.78 -1.68
CA ARG A 26 -8.01 10.56 -0.70
C ARG A 26 -7.04 11.50 -1.38
N SER A 27 -6.70 12.60 -0.71
CA SER A 27 -5.80 13.65 -1.21
C SER A 27 -4.46 13.09 -1.69
N TRP A 28 -3.89 12.13 -0.96
CA TRP A 28 -2.59 11.52 -1.24
C TRP A 28 -2.60 10.50 -2.39
N GLU A 29 -3.75 10.13 -2.95
CA GLU A 29 -3.90 9.21 -4.09
C GLU A 29 -4.62 9.82 -5.31
N LEU A 30 -4.97 11.12 -5.27
CA LEU A 30 -5.84 11.76 -6.27
C LEU A 30 -5.34 11.69 -7.72
N ILE A 31 -4.03 11.67 -7.93
CA ILE A 31 -3.45 11.71 -9.28
C ILE A 31 -3.38 10.30 -9.87
N GLN A 32 -2.83 9.37 -9.10
CA GLN A 32 -2.51 8.02 -9.55
C GLN A 32 -2.47 7.07 -8.36
N LEU A 33 -2.76 5.79 -8.62
CA LEU A 33 -2.61 4.71 -7.67
C LEU A 33 -2.30 3.42 -8.40
N GLY A 34 -1.59 2.52 -7.71
CA GLY A 34 -1.19 1.26 -8.29
C GLY A 34 -0.79 0.23 -7.24
N ASN A 35 -0.68 -1.02 -7.69
CA ASN A 35 -0.24 -2.13 -6.87
C ASN A 35 1.28 -2.03 -6.61
N SER A 36 1.70 -2.38 -5.40
CA SER A 36 3.10 -2.38 -4.97
C SER A 36 3.58 -3.78 -4.61
N GLY A 37 3.24 -4.75 -5.46
CA GLY A 37 3.69 -6.14 -5.38
C GLY A 37 2.60 -7.14 -5.01
N PRO A 38 2.97 -8.44 -4.91
CA PRO A 38 2.01 -9.50 -4.71
C PRO A 38 1.24 -9.35 -3.39
N PRO A 39 -0.09 -9.63 -3.38
CA PRO A 39 -0.87 -9.76 -2.16
C PRO A 39 -0.28 -10.78 -1.19
N ILE A 40 -0.40 -10.50 0.11
CA ILE A 40 0.08 -11.38 1.19
C ILE A 40 -1.12 -12.00 1.88
N GLU A 41 -1.13 -13.33 1.94
CA GLU A 41 -2.17 -14.06 2.65
C GLU A 41 -2.01 -13.91 4.19
N THR A 42 -3.12 -13.59 4.83
CA THR A 42 -3.27 -13.50 6.29
C THR A 42 -4.61 -14.13 6.71
N GLU A 43 -4.77 -14.40 8.01
CA GLU A 43 -6.04 -14.90 8.54
C GLU A 43 -7.19 -13.89 8.40
N ALA A 44 -6.87 -12.59 8.31
CA ALA A 44 -7.85 -11.53 8.13
C ALA A 44 -8.23 -11.26 6.66
N GLY A 45 -7.50 -11.86 5.70
CA GLY A 45 -7.66 -11.58 4.26
C GLY A 45 -6.33 -11.40 3.53
N TRP A 46 -6.42 -10.89 2.30
CA TRP A 46 -5.26 -10.53 1.49
C TRP A 46 -4.80 -9.13 1.81
N LEU A 47 -3.63 -9.00 2.42
CA LEU A 47 -2.97 -7.72 2.63
C LEU A 47 -2.26 -7.30 1.35
N VAL A 48 -2.66 -6.18 0.77
CA VAL A 48 -2.10 -5.66 -0.50
C VAL A 48 -1.44 -4.33 -0.24
N LEU A 49 -0.13 -4.23 -0.52
CA LEU A 49 0.56 -2.95 -0.56
C LEU A 49 0.24 -2.23 -1.86
N THR A 50 -0.02 -0.94 -1.76
CA THR A 50 -0.31 -0.06 -2.89
C THR A 50 0.53 1.20 -2.79
N HIS A 51 0.60 1.95 -3.87
CA HIS A 51 1.10 3.33 -3.85
C HIS A 51 0.01 4.29 -4.29
N GLY A 52 0.11 5.53 -3.81
CA GLY A 52 -0.71 6.65 -4.22
C GLY A 52 0.15 7.86 -4.55
N VAL A 53 -0.30 8.64 -5.54
CA VAL A 53 0.33 9.89 -5.97
C VAL A 53 -0.61 11.05 -5.67
N GLY A 54 -0.14 11.95 -4.80
CA GLY A 54 -0.87 13.14 -4.38
C GLY A 54 -0.32 14.43 -4.99
N PRO A 55 -0.70 15.60 -4.42
CA PRO A 55 -0.17 16.90 -4.80
C PRO A 55 1.37 16.93 -4.87
N MET A 56 1.89 17.79 -5.73
CA MET A 56 3.34 17.90 -6.00
C MET A 56 3.99 16.59 -6.48
N ARG A 57 3.18 15.67 -7.03
CA ARG A 57 3.59 14.32 -7.43
C ARG A 57 4.29 13.56 -6.29
N THR A 58 3.76 13.70 -5.08
CA THR A 58 4.29 12.96 -3.93
C THR A 58 3.82 11.52 -4.01
N TYR A 59 4.75 10.58 -4.20
CA TYR A 59 4.47 9.14 -4.14
C TYR A 59 4.58 8.66 -2.71
N THR A 60 3.58 7.91 -2.28
CA THR A 60 3.48 7.34 -0.95
C THR A 60 3.05 5.88 -1.03
N LEU A 61 3.44 5.07 -0.05
CA LEU A 61 2.95 3.70 0.10
C LEU A 61 1.74 3.67 1.02
N SER A 62 0.81 2.77 0.74
CA SER A 62 -0.38 2.48 1.51
C SER A 62 -0.65 0.98 1.53
N ALA A 63 -1.73 0.58 2.19
CA ALA A 63 -2.17 -0.80 2.26
C ALA A 63 -3.70 -0.89 2.17
N MET A 64 -4.18 -2.00 1.60
CA MET A 64 -5.57 -2.41 1.63
C MET A 64 -5.70 -3.88 2.03
N LEU A 65 -6.88 -4.24 2.52
CA LEU A 65 -7.24 -5.61 2.89
C LEU A 65 -8.38 -6.05 1.98
N LEU A 66 -8.20 -7.17 1.29
CA LEU A 66 -9.25 -7.84 0.50
C LEU A 66 -9.74 -9.08 1.24
N ASP A 67 -10.98 -9.49 0.98
CA ASP A 67 -11.53 -10.73 1.55
C ASP A 67 -10.75 -11.96 1.06
N ARG A 68 -10.49 -12.90 1.97
CA ARG A 68 -9.66 -14.09 1.70
C ARG A 68 -10.26 -14.99 0.62
N ASN A 69 -11.58 -15.15 0.64
CA ASN A 69 -12.31 -16.07 -0.23
C ASN A 69 -12.78 -15.37 -1.51
N ASP A 70 -13.08 -14.08 -1.43
CA ASP A 70 -13.48 -13.26 -2.56
C ASP A 70 -12.58 -12.00 -2.69
N PRO A 71 -11.46 -12.07 -3.43
CA PRO A 71 -10.54 -10.94 -3.55
C PRO A 71 -11.11 -9.75 -4.32
N MET A 72 -12.33 -9.85 -4.88
CA MET A 72 -13.04 -8.67 -5.43
C MET A 72 -13.58 -7.76 -4.33
N ARG A 73 -13.75 -8.28 -3.11
CA ARG A 73 -14.30 -7.53 -1.99
C ARG A 73 -13.18 -6.83 -1.23
N VAL A 74 -13.11 -5.50 -1.38
CA VAL A 74 -12.26 -4.65 -0.53
C VAL A 74 -12.88 -4.53 0.85
N ILE A 75 -12.20 -5.02 1.89
CA ILE A 75 -12.60 -4.88 3.29
C ILE A 75 -12.27 -3.46 3.79
N SER A 76 -11.04 -3.00 3.53
CA SER A 76 -10.57 -1.71 4.03
C SER A 76 -9.34 -1.22 3.28
N ILE A 77 -9.12 0.09 3.31
CA ILE A 77 -7.91 0.77 2.81
C ILE A 77 -7.47 1.72 3.91
N LEU A 78 -6.16 1.89 4.13
CA LEU A 78 -5.66 2.87 5.09
C LEU A 78 -6.12 4.29 4.73
N ASP A 79 -6.45 5.10 5.73
CA ASP A 79 -6.89 6.48 5.52
C ASP A 79 -5.73 7.46 5.32
N GLU A 80 -4.59 7.15 5.92
CA GLU A 80 -3.34 7.88 5.75
C GLU A 80 -2.29 6.96 5.14
N PRO A 81 -1.27 7.52 4.44
CA PRO A 81 -0.20 6.71 3.89
C PRO A 81 0.54 5.93 4.97
N LEU A 82 0.93 4.70 4.64
CA LEU A 82 1.81 3.88 5.46
C LEU A 82 3.23 4.45 5.48
N LEU A 83 3.73 4.89 4.32
CA LEU A 83 5.06 5.48 4.19
C LEU A 83 5.01 6.68 3.25
N SER A 84 5.62 7.79 3.68
CA SER A 84 5.76 9.01 2.90
C SER A 84 7.22 9.47 2.89
N PRO A 85 7.67 10.20 1.84
CA PRO A 85 9.02 10.72 1.80
C PRO A 85 9.27 11.73 2.93
N THR A 86 10.28 11.47 3.77
CA THR A 86 10.75 12.45 4.77
C THR A 86 11.43 13.64 4.08
N PRO A 87 11.59 14.81 4.73
CA PRO A 87 12.25 15.96 4.12
C PRO A 87 13.63 15.65 3.51
N GLU A 88 14.40 14.78 4.17
CA GLU A 88 15.74 14.37 3.71
C GLU A 88 15.68 13.44 2.49
N GLN A 89 14.57 12.72 2.31
CA GLN A 89 14.33 11.76 1.24
C GLN A 89 13.70 12.38 -0.01
N ARG A 90 13.30 13.67 0.03
CA ARG A 90 12.62 14.35 -1.08
C ARG A 90 13.56 14.84 -2.17
N ASN A 91 14.86 14.83 -1.92
CA ASN A 91 15.87 15.21 -2.92
C ASN A 91 16.29 13.97 -3.71
N GLY A 92 16.33 14.09 -5.03
CA GLY A 92 16.88 13.06 -5.91
C GLY A 92 16.50 13.28 -7.37
N TYR A 93 16.62 12.22 -8.18
CA TYR A 93 16.36 12.30 -9.62
C TYR A 93 14.87 12.54 -9.88
N VAL A 94 14.00 11.83 -9.15
CA VAL A 94 12.57 12.12 -9.07
C VAL A 94 12.23 12.50 -7.63
N PRO A 95 12.00 13.79 -7.32
CA PRO A 95 11.76 14.22 -5.95
C PRO A 95 10.40 13.73 -5.42
N ASN A 96 10.28 13.68 -4.09
CA ASN A 96 9.06 13.28 -3.38
C ASN A 96 8.59 11.84 -3.68
N VAL A 97 9.51 10.90 -3.93
CA VAL A 97 9.16 9.51 -4.21
C VAL A 97 9.57 8.55 -3.10
N VAL A 98 8.59 7.80 -2.60
CA VAL A 98 8.80 6.46 -2.05
C VAL A 98 7.94 5.46 -2.82
N TYR A 99 8.54 4.38 -3.30
CA TYR A 99 7.86 3.37 -4.12
C TYR A 99 8.38 1.97 -3.81
N SER A 100 7.52 0.95 -3.87
CA SER A 100 7.91 -0.43 -3.65
C SER A 100 7.29 -1.33 -4.73
N CYS A 101 8.03 -2.40 -5.06
CA CYS A 101 7.59 -3.44 -5.98
C CYS A 101 7.22 -4.75 -5.26
N GLY A 102 7.27 -4.77 -3.93
CA GLY A 102 6.96 -5.94 -3.15
C GLY A 102 7.46 -5.87 -1.72
N SER A 103 7.01 -6.85 -0.95
CA SER A 103 7.40 -7.01 0.45
C SER A 103 7.61 -8.47 0.77
N LEU A 104 8.35 -8.73 1.85
CA LEU A 104 8.68 -10.06 2.33
C LEU A 104 8.06 -10.25 3.72
N LYS A 105 7.24 -11.30 3.84
CA LYS A 105 6.71 -11.76 5.13
C LYS A 105 7.72 -12.69 5.80
N ALA A 106 8.13 -12.35 7.01
CA ALA A 106 9.00 -13.16 7.86
C ALA A 106 8.38 -13.26 9.27
N GLY A 107 7.55 -14.28 9.47
CA GLY A 107 6.71 -14.38 10.67
C GLY A 107 5.70 -13.22 10.72
N ASN A 108 5.70 -12.45 11.82
CA ASN A 108 4.89 -11.24 11.95
C ASN A 108 5.54 -9.99 11.31
N ASN A 109 6.80 -10.09 10.88
CA ASN A 109 7.47 -8.95 10.24
C ASN A 109 7.09 -8.87 8.77
N LEU A 110 6.67 -7.69 8.34
CA LEU A 110 6.57 -7.29 6.95
C LEU A 110 7.76 -6.40 6.60
N MET A 111 8.72 -6.94 5.85
CA MET A 111 9.86 -6.19 5.34
C MET A 111 9.49 -5.58 3.99
N ILE A 112 9.62 -4.26 3.85
CA ILE A 112 9.23 -3.50 2.67
C ILE A 112 10.47 -2.80 2.12
N PRO A 113 11.17 -3.39 1.13
CA PRO A 113 12.15 -2.66 0.34
C PRO A 113 11.45 -1.57 -0.48
N PHE A 114 11.97 -0.35 -0.46
CA PHE A 114 11.40 0.76 -1.20
C PHE A 114 12.48 1.65 -1.81
N GLY A 115 12.24 2.10 -3.04
CA GLY A 115 13.03 3.13 -3.70
C GLY A 115 12.76 4.50 -3.09
N ILE A 116 13.80 5.32 -3.01
CA ILE A 116 13.79 6.69 -2.51
C ILE A 116 14.31 7.59 -3.61
N SER A 117 13.43 8.49 -4.07
CA SER A 117 13.71 9.50 -5.10
C SER A 117 14.47 8.99 -6.34
N ASP A 118 14.16 7.75 -6.76
CA ASP A 118 14.78 7.02 -7.88
C ASP A 118 16.32 6.95 -7.83
N GLN A 119 16.89 6.94 -6.62
CA GLN A 119 18.34 6.98 -6.43
C GLN A 119 18.88 5.97 -5.42
N SER A 120 18.09 5.63 -4.41
CA SER A 120 18.54 4.73 -3.34
C SER A 120 17.41 3.79 -2.92
N ILE A 121 17.76 2.77 -2.15
CA ILE A 121 16.81 1.80 -1.61
C ILE A 121 16.91 1.84 -0.08
N GLY A 122 15.76 1.91 0.58
CA GLY A 122 15.60 1.69 2.01
C GLY A 122 14.81 0.41 2.29
N VAL A 123 14.79 -0.02 3.55
CA VAL A 123 13.91 -1.11 4.01
C VAL A 123 13.15 -0.61 5.22
N ALA A 124 11.82 -0.66 5.16
CA ALA A 124 10.95 -0.45 6.31
C ALA A 124 10.50 -1.81 6.86
N VAL A 125 10.29 -1.90 8.17
CA VAL A 125 9.73 -3.10 8.81
C VAL A 125 8.50 -2.70 9.61
N ALA A 126 7.39 -3.39 9.35
CA ALA A 126 6.14 -3.22 10.09
C ALA A 126 5.70 -4.58 10.68
N GLN A 127 4.97 -4.57 11.79
CA GLN A 127 4.27 -5.77 12.25
C GLN A 127 2.98 -5.94 11.45
N ILE A 128 2.74 -7.16 10.95
CA ILE A 128 1.51 -7.47 10.19
C ILE A 128 0.29 -7.29 11.09
N ASP A 129 0.35 -7.72 12.35
CA ASP A 129 -0.77 -7.57 13.29
C ASP A 129 -1.15 -6.10 13.52
N ASP A 130 -0.17 -5.20 13.62
CA ASP A 130 -0.43 -3.76 13.76
C ASP A 130 -1.10 -3.21 12.49
N LEU A 131 -0.63 -3.60 11.31
CA LEU A 131 -1.22 -3.20 10.04
C LEU A 131 -2.65 -3.74 9.88
N LEU A 132 -2.90 -4.99 10.28
CA LEU A 132 -4.23 -5.58 10.23
C LEU A 132 -5.17 -4.87 11.20
N THR A 133 -4.72 -4.60 12.42
CA THR A 133 -5.47 -3.78 13.40
C THR A 133 -5.82 -2.42 12.79
N MET A 134 -4.87 -1.78 12.12
CA MET A 134 -5.09 -0.52 11.42
C MET A 134 -6.11 -0.60 10.28
N LEU A 135 -6.29 -1.75 9.67
CA LEU A 135 -7.20 -1.97 8.55
C LEU A 135 -8.60 -2.38 9.03
N THR A 136 -8.68 -3.18 10.10
CA THR A 136 -9.95 -3.71 10.63
C THR A 136 -10.60 -2.80 11.66
N ASP A 137 -9.82 -2.01 12.39
CA ASP A 137 -10.30 -1.26 13.56
C ASP A 137 -10.78 0.16 13.19
N ARG A 138 -11.91 0.25 12.48
CA ARG A 138 -12.56 1.53 12.18
C ARG A 138 -13.34 2.13 13.36
N GLY A 139 -13.46 1.41 14.48
CA GLY A 139 -14.20 1.85 15.68
C GLY A 139 -13.35 2.63 16.71
N ALA A 140 -12.03 2.40 16.78
CA ALA A 140 -11.19 2.90 17.88
C ALA A 140 -10.43 4.21 17.60
N ARG A 141 -10.48 4.74 16.37
CA ARG A 141 -9.55 5.80 15.92
C ARG A 141 -9.90 7.25 16.26
N GLN A 142 -11.00 7.54 16.96
CA GLN A 142 -11.26 8.92 17.42
C GLN A 142 -10.40 9.35 18.64
N GLN A 143 -9.51 8.50 19.20
CA GLN A 143 -8.82 8.83 20.46
C GLN A 143 -7.31 8.51 20.55
N ALA A 144 -6.64 8.00 19.52
CA ALA A 144 -5.23 7.61 19.64
C ALA A 144 -4.24 8.66 19.06
N PRO A 145 -3.25 9.14 19.82
CA PRO A 145 -2.23 10.08 19.33
C PRO A 145 -1.24 9.40 18.36
N PRO A 146 -0.57 10.18 17.48
CA PRO A 146 0.29 9.63 16.43
C PRO A 146 1.50 8.88 17.01
N ARG A 147 1.63 7.59 16.67
CA ARG A 147 2.79 6.76 17.04
C ARG A 147 4.00 7.12 16.17
N LYS A 148 5.15 7.32 16.81
CA LYS A 148 6.44 7.49 16.13
C LYS A 148 7.00 6.12 15.76
N TRP A 149 7.24 5.90 14.47
CA TRP A 149 7.96 4.74 13.96
C TRP A 149 9.47 5.01 14.04
N THR A 150 10.24 4.06 14.57
CA THR A 150 11.71 4.10 14.57
C THR A 150 12.24 3.43 13.30
N LYS A 151 13.20 4.11 12.67
CA LYS A 151 13.94 3.67 11.47
C LYS A 151 14.84 2.48 11.76
#